data_AF-A0A972ZY61-F1
#
_entry.id   AF-A0A972ZY61-F1
#
_cell.length_a   1.000
_cell.length_b   1.000
_cell.length_c   1.000
_cell.angle_alpha   90.00
_cell.angle_beta   90.00
_cell.angle_gamma   90.00
#
_symmetry.space_group_name_H-M   'P 1'
#
loop_
_entity.id
_entity.type
_entity.pdbx_description
1 polymer ?
#
loop_
_entity_poly.entity_id
_entity_poly.type
_entity_poly.pdbx_seq_one_letter_code
_entity_poly.pdbx_strand_id
1 'polypeptide(L)'
;MRWITLACVAGMVVGCNAQKDQTPAAQWTVEEAQVWAQDHGWLVGCNFSPSTAINQLEMWQAESFDPNTIDRELGWAHDLGFNTIRVYLHDLLWQQDSEEFLARMDTFLDAANKHGIGVMFVLLDACWDPSPVLGTQREPKPHLHNSGWVQSPGKTILSDPTRHDELKAYVQGVITHFQGDQRIYAWDMFNEPDNRNIPAYVEHEPDNKEAMAFTLLKKAFAWAREAHPTQPLTAGVWKGDWSSNDTLSELDQYMLEHSDVITFHSYANLEETRKRVEQLKRYNRPMLCTEYMARPTGSTFESILPYFKEQNIGAYNWGFVAGKTQTIYPWDSWTQTYTDEPPLWFHDIFRVDGTAYLTEEVALIRSLTGSSHE
;
A
#
# COMPACT_ATOMS: atom_id res chain seq x y z
N MET A 1 -41.75 -45.75 46.51
CA MET A 1 -40.55 -45.39 45.70
C MET A 1 -41.02 -45.07 44.28
N ARG A 2 -41.28 -43.79 43.99
CA ARG A 2 -41.62 -43.30 42.65
C ARG A 2 -40.89 -41.97 42.48
N TRP A 3 -39.99 -41.94 41.50
CA TRP A 3 -39.18 -40.79 41.13
C TRP A 3 -40.04 -39.81 40.33
N ILE A 4 -40.02 -38.52 40.71
CA ILE A 4 -40.57 -37.43 39.91
C ILE A 4 -39.37 -36.69 39.32
N THR A 5 -39.27 -36.73 38.00
CA THR A 5 -38.28 -36.03 37.20
C THR A 5 -38.64 -34.54 37.12
N LEU A 6 -37.78 -33.66 37.61
CA LEU A 6 -37.86 -32.22 37.31
C LEU A 6 -37.17 -31.96 35.96
N ALA A 7 -37.91 -31.40 35.01
CA ALA A 7 -37.35 -30.87 33.77
C ALA A 7 -36.96 -29.40 33.99
N CYS A 8 -35.66 -29.09 33.88
CA CYS A 8 -35.17 -27.71 33.80
C CYS A 8 -35.28 -27.23 32.35
N VAL A 9 -36.09 -26.20 32.11
CA VAL A 9 -36.11 -25.46 30.84
C VAL A 9 -35.05 -24.35 30.95
N ALA A 10 -33.96 -24.50 30.20
CA ALA A 10 -32.98 -23.43 30.00
C ALA A 10 -33.47 -22.53 28.85
N GLY A 11 -33.85 -21.29 29.16
CA GLY A 11 -34.15 -20.27 28.17
C GLY A 11 -32.86 -19.71 27.58
N MET A 12 -32.61 -19.95 26.29
CA MET A 12 -31.59 -19.24 25.52
C MET A 12 -32.07 -17.80 25.27
N VAL A 13 -31.37 -16.82 25.83
CA VAL A 13 -31.49 -15.43 25.40
C VAL A 13 -30.64 -15.28 24.15
N VAL A 14 -31.28 -15.30 22.98
CA VAL A 14 -30.66 -14.87 21.73
C VAL A 14 -30.58 -13.34 21.79
N GLY A 15 -29.39 -12.82 22.07
CA GLY A 15 -29.12 -11.38 21.94
C GLY A 15 -29.07 -11.02 20.46
N CYS A 16 -30.15 -10.46 19.93
CA CYS A 16 -30.09 -9.72 18.67
C CYS A 16 -29.27 -8.46 18.91
N ASN A 17 -28.00 -8.46 18.49
CA ASN A 17 -27.27 -7.20 18.30
C ASN A 17 -27.90 -6.50 17.10
N ALA A 18 -28.79 -5.55 17.37
CA ALA A 18 -29.20 -4.57 16.38
C ALA A 18 -27.97 -3.73 16.03
N GLN A 19 -27.42 -3.94 14.82
CA GLN A 19 -26.51 -2.99 14.18
C GLN A 19 -27.29 -1.67 14.13
N LYS A 20 -26.90 -0.71 14.98
CA LYS A 20 -27.40 0.66 14.83
C LYS A 20 -26.87 1.14 13.49
N ASP A 21 -27.77 1.60 12.61
CA ASP A 21 -27.41 2.35 11.40
C ASP A 21 -26.64 3.60 11.85
N GLN A 22 -25.31 3.48 11.93
CA GLN A 22 -24.43 4.62 12.15
C GLN A 22 -24.26 5.32 10.80
N THR A 23 -24.40 6.64 10.78
CA THR A 23 -24.06 7.45 9.62
C THR A 23 -22.59 7.22 9.29
N PRO A 24 -22.20 6.94 8.03
CA PRO A 24 -20.79 6.71 7.66
C PRO A 24 -19.88 7.82 8.19
N ALA A 25 -18.63 7.47 8.51
CA ALA A 25 -17.64 8.46 8.95
C ALA A 25 -17.48 9.58 7.90
N ALA A 26 -17.37 10.82 8.37
CA ALA A 26 -17.04 11.94 7.48
C ALA A 26 -15.54 11.90 7.12
N GLN A 27 -15.17 12.61 6.05
CA GLN A 27 -13.77 12.95 5.84
C GLN A 27 -13.27 13.79 7.02
N TRP A 28 -12.04 13.52 7.46
CA TRP A 28 -11.40 14.27 8.51
C TRP A 28 -11.30 15.75 8.15
N THR A 29 -11.44 16.60 9.16
CA THR A 29 -11.09 18.01 9.01
C THR A 29 -9.59 18.16 8.77
N VAL A 30 -9.18 19.35 8.34
CA VAL A 30 -7.75 19.66 8.19
C VAL A 30 -7.05 19.55 9.55
N GLU A 31 -7.70 19.98 10.62
CA GLU A 31 -7.16 19.94 11.98
C GLU A 31 -6.94 18.51 12.47
N GLU A 32 -7.89 17.60 12.25
CA GLU A 32 -7.73 16.17 12.60
C GLU A 32 -6.54 15.55 11.87
N ALA A 33 -6.39 15.84 10.57
CA ALA A 33 -5.24 15.39 9.79
C ALA A 33 -3.92 15.98 10.30
N GLN A 34 -3.89 17.27 10.66
CA GLN A 34 -2.69 17.93 11.21
C GLN A 34 -2.29 17.34 12.57
N VAL A 35 -3.24 17.01 13.44
CA VAL A 35 -2.97 16.32 14.71
C VAL A 35 -2.36 14.95 14.45
N TRP A 36 -2.96 14.16 13.55
CA TRP A 36 -2.42 12.87 13.16
C TRP A 36 -0.97 12.99 12.66
N ALA A 37 -0.66 13.95 11.80
CA ALA A 37 0.70 14.14 11.30
C ALA A 37 1.69 14.56 12.39
N GLN A 38 1.27 15.34 13.37
CA GLN A 38 2.10 15.71 14.52
C GLN A 38 2.40 14.52 15.42
N ASP A 39 1.40 13.66 15.66
CA ASP A 39 1.54 12.48 16.51
C ASP A 39 2.50 11.44 15.92
N HIS A 40 2.57 11.35 14.59
CA HIS A 40 3.44 10.40 13.89
C HIS A 40 4.82 10.97 13.55
N GLY A 41 4.98 12.30 13.54
CA GLY A 41 6.20 12.97 13.14
C GLY A 41 6.54 12.76 11.66
N TRP A 42 7.84 12.83 11.32
CA TRP A 42 8.28 12.62 9.95
C TRP A 42 8.33 11.13 9.60
N LEU A 43 7.41 10.71 8.73
CA LEU A 43 7.28 9.33 8.28
C LEU A 43 8.26 9.00 7.14
N VAL A 44 9.12 8.00 7.34
CA VAL A 44 10.08 7.55 6.32
C VAL A 44 10.07 6.04 6.26
N GLY A 45 9.93 5.50 5.05
CA GLY A 45 9.66 4.09 4.83
C GLY A 45 9.85 3.63 3.40
N CYS A 46 9.33 2.44 3.13
CA CYS A 46 9.30 1.84 1.81
C CYS A 46 7.96 1.13 1.52
N ASN A 47 7.73 0.83 0.26
CA ASN A 47 6.73 -0.14 -0.18
C ASN A 47 7.32 -1.53 0.04
N PHE A 48 6.78 -2.25 1.01
CA PHE A 48 7.35 -3.47 1.53
C PHE A 48 6.68 -4.70 0.91
N SER A 49 7.51 -5.56 0.33
CA SER A 49 7.24 -6.97 0.03
C SER A 49 8.48 -7.73 0.45
N PRO A 50 8.37 -8.87 1.16
CA PRO A 50 9.55 -9.62 1.55
C PRO A 50 10.27 -10.12 0.28
N SER A 51 11.60 -10.22 0.33
CA SER A 51 12.39 -10.64 -0.83
C SER A 51 12.01 -12.03 -1.38
N THR A 52 11.35 -12.85 -0.56
CA THR A 52 10.86 -14.19 -0.87
C THR A 52 9.51 -14.23 -1.60
N ALA A 53 8.81 -13.10 -1.74
CA ALA A 53 7.51 -13.03 -2.40
C ALA A 53 7.55 -12.22 -3.70
N ILE A 54 6.98 -12.78 -4.76
CA ILE A 54 6.87 -12.13 -6.08
C ILE A 54 5.71 -11.12 -6.15
N ASN A 55 4.69 -11.31 -5.31
CA ASN A 55 3.48 -10.49 -5.26
C ASN A 55 2.76 -10.66 -3.91
N GLN A 56 1.64 -9.95 -3.76
CA GLN A 56 0.78 -9.95 -2.57
C GLN A 56 0.25 -11.35 -2.24
N LEU A 57 -0.11 -12.16 -3.25
CA LEU A 57 -0.62 -13.51 -3.02
C LEU A 57 0.45 -14.43 -2.44
N GLU A 58 1.67 -14.40 -2.98
CA GLU A 58 2.78 -15.19 -2.42
C GLU A 58 3.15 -14.71 -1.01
N MET A 59 3.10 -13.39 -0.76
CA MET A 59 3.37 -12.86 0.57
C MET A 59 2.40 -13.39 1.62
N TRP A 60 1.09 -13.45 1.30
CA TRP A 60 0.04 -13.62 2.31
C TRP A 60 -0.67 -14.97 2.31
N GLN A 61 -0.43 -15.87 1.36
CA GLN A 61 -1.02 -17.22 1.40
C GLN A 61 -0.38 -18.09 2.49
N ALA A 62 -1.16 -19.00 3.09
CA ALA A 62 -0.70 -19.84 4.18
C ALA A 62 0.53 -20.69 3.81
N GLU A 63 0.59 -21.20 2.58
CA GLU A 63 1.65 -22.07 2.09
C GLU A 63 3.00 -21.35 1.90
N SER A 64 2.98 -20.02 1.76
CA SER A 64 4.16 -19.21 1.43
C SER A 64 4.42 -18.04 2.39
N PHE A 65 3.54 -17.81 3.37
CA PHE A 65 3.73 -16.79 4.40
C PHE A 65 4.99 -17.07 5.21
N ASP A 66 5.99 -16.20 5.09
CA ASP A 66 7.31 -16.34 5.70
C ASP A 66 7.54 -15.26 6.78
N PRO A 67 7.03 -15.47 8.01
CA PRO A 67 7.16 -14.49 9.08
C PRO A 67 8.62 -14.28 9.52
N ASN A 68 9.52 -15.24 9.27
CA ASN A 68 10.93 -15.12 9.63
C ASN A 68 11.66 -14.14 8.71
N THR A 69 11.42 -14.21 7.40
CA THR A 69 11.96 -13.22 6.46
C THR A 69 11.34 -11.85 6.68
N ILE A 70 10.02 -11.80 6.92
CA ILE A 70 9.33 -10.54 7.27
C ILE A 70 9.97 -9.89 8.50
N ASP A 71 10.10 -10.61 9.62
CA ASP A 71 10.71 -10.06 10.85
C ASP A 71 12.15 -9.60 10.62
N ARG A 72 12.95 -10.36 9.86
CA ARG A 72 14.34 -10.00 9.55
C ARG A 72 14.43 -8.71 8.73
N GLU A 73 13.65 -8.61 7.66
CA GLU A 73 13.70 -7.46 6.75
C GLU A 73 13.07 -6.21 7.39
N LEU A 74 12.05 -6.35 8.23
CA LEU A 74 11.56 -5.26 9.06
C LEU A 74 12.61 -4.76 10.07
N GLY A 75 13.41 -5.67 10.62
CA GLY A 75 14.57 -5.31 11.43
C GLY A 75 15.60 -4.48 10.64
N TRP A 76 15.87 -4.85 9.38
CA TRP A 76 16.75 -4.05 8.51
C TRP A 76 16.15 -2.68 8.19
N ALA A 77 14.83 -2.58 8.03
CA ALA A 77 14.16 -1.30 7.81
C ALA A 77 14.33 -0.39 9.05
N HIS A 78 14.15 -0.95 10.25
CA HIS A 78 14.41 -0.24 11.51
C HIS A 78 15.87 0.21 11.64
N ASP A 79 16.83 -0.69 11.42
CA ASP A 79 18.27 -0.39 11.49
C ASP A 79 18.73 0.65 10.45
N LEU A 80 18.00 0.79 9.35
CA LEU A 80 18.19 1.84 8.35
C LEU A 80 17.63 3.20 8.83
N GLY A 81 16.62 3.17 9.69
CA GLY A 81 15.93 4.34 10.25
C GLY A 81 14.52 4.56 9.71
N PHE A 82 13.93 3.59 9.03
CA PHE A 82 12.53 3.64 8.65
C PHE A 82 11.63 3.41 9.87
N ASN A 83 10.51 4.15 9.91
CA ASN A 83 9.51 4.10 10.98
C ASN A 83 8.11 3.78 10.46
N THR A 84 7.98 3.54 9.16
CA THR A 84 6.72 3.18 8.51
C THR A 84 6.97 2.33 7.27
N ILE A 85 5.97 1.56 6.84
CA ILE A 85 5.98 0.79 5.59
C ILE A 85 4.60 0.82 4.93
N ARG A 86 4.58 0.77 3.60
CA ARG A 86 3.36 0.65 2.79
C ARG A 86 3.26 -0.77 2.23
N VAL A 87 2.16 -1.47 2.50
CA VAL A 87 2.06 -2.93 2.33
C VAL A 87 0.78 -3.28 1.59
N TYR A 88 0.90 -4.09 0.55
CA TYR A 88 -0.20 -4.41 -0.34
C TYR A 88 -0.97 -5.64 0.11
N LEU A 89 -2.29 -5.55 0.07
CA LEU A 89 -3.24 -6.63 0.32
C LEU A 89 -3.88 -7.10 -1.00
N HIS A 90 -4.67 -8.16 -0.95
CA HIS A 90 -5.37 -8.67 -2.12
C HIS A 90 -6.74 -9.28 -1.78
N ASP A 91 -7.77 -8.95 -2.56
CA ASP A 91 -9.14 -9.42 -2.35
C ASP A 91 -9.32 -10.95 -2.43
N LEU A 92 -8.53 -11.64 -3.25
CA LEU A 92 -8.63 -13.10 -3.38
C LEU A 92 -8.25 -13.84 -2.10
N LEU A 93 -7.37 -13.28 -1.27
CA LEU A 93 -6.99 -13.87 0.03
C LEU A 93 -8.16 -13.83 1.01
N TRP A 94 -8.94 -12.75 0.97
CA TRP A 94 -10.18 -12.64 1.73
C TRP A 94 -11.22 -13.66 1.29
N GLN A 95 -11.37 -13.86 -0.03
CA GLN A 95 -12.32 -14.84 -0.57
C GLN A 95 -11.89 -16.29 -0.27
N GLN A 96 -10.58 -16.55 -0.20
CA GLN A 96 -10.03 -17.86 0.11
C GLN A 96 -10.30 -18.25 1.57
N ASP A 97 -9.85 -17.40 2.51
CA ASP A 97 -10.01 -17.61 3.95
C ASP A 97 -9.77 -16.28 4.69
N SER A 98 -10.84 -15.55 4.98
CA SER A 98 -10.76 -14.22 5.58
C SER A 98 -10.25 -14.25 7.02
N GLU A 99 -10.62 -15.24 7.83
CA GLU A 99 -10.18 -15.33 9.24
C GLU A 99 -8.67 -15.54 9.33
N GLU A 100 -8.15 -16.47 8.55
CA GLU A 100 -6.72 -16.77 8.53
C GLU A 100 -5.90 -15.68 7.83
N PHE A 101 -6.48 -15.01 6.82
CA PHE A 101 -5.84 -13.84 6.22
C PHE A 101 -5.67 -12.69 7.23
N LEU A 102 -6.72 -12.39 8.00
CA LEU A 102 -6.66 -11.40 9.09
C LEU A 102 -5.64 -11.80 10.17
N ALA A 103 -5.56 -13.09 10.53
CA ALA A 103 -4.56 -13.57 11.49
C ALA A 103 -3.11 -13.38 11.02
N ARG A 104 -2.85 -13.55 9.71
CA ARG A 104 -1.53 -13.25 9.12
C ARG A 104 -1.24 -11.76 9.09
N MET A 105 -2.24 -10.92 8.81
CA MET A 105 -2.09 -9.45 8.94
C MET A 105 -1.74 -9.06 10.39
N ASP A 106 -2.37 -9.67 11.39
CA ASP A 106 -2.05 -9.44 12.81
C ASP A 106 -0.61 -9.86 13.14
N THR A 107 -0.17 -11.02 12.65
CA THR A 107 1.22 -11.49 12.78
C THR A 107 2.23 -10.52 12.16
N PHE A 108 1.89 -9.97 10.99
CA PHE A 108 2.71 -8.96 10.31
C PHE A 108 2.78 -7.65 11.11
N LEU A 109 1.64 -7.17 11.62
CA LEU A 109 1.57 -5.97 12.44
C LEU A 109 2.36 -6.13 13.75
N ASP A 110 2.36 -7.31 14.36
CA ASP A 110 3.20 -7.63 15.52
C ASP A 110 4.69 -7.55 15.18
N ALA A 111 5.10 -8.09 14.04
CA ALA A 111 6.49 -8.01 13.58
C ALA A 111 6.91 -6.55 13.30
N ALA A 112 6.07 -5.76 12.62
CA ALA A 112 6.35 -4.35 12.37
C ALA A 112 6.43 -3.54 13.67
N ASN A 113 5.46 -3.73 14.56
CA ASN A 113 5.41 -3.04 15.85
C ASN A 113 6.58 -3.40 16.78
N LYS A 114 7.05 -4.66 16.75
CA LYS A 114 8.28 -5.08 17.46
C LYS A 114 9.50 -4.25 17.06
N HIS A 115 9.54 -3.77 15.82
CA HIS A 115 10.60 -2.91 15.28
C HIS A 115 10.22 -1.41 15.28
N GLY A 116 9.12 -1.02 15.93
CA GLY A 116 8.67 0.38 15.98
C GLY A 116 8.24 0.95 14.62
N ILE A 117 7.78 0.09 13.71
CA ILE A 117 7.34 0.45 12.37
C ILE A 117 5.81 0.43 12.30
N GLY A 118 5.21 1.56 11.90
CA GLY A 118 3.78 1.62 11.57
C GLY A 118 3.48 1.18 10.14
N VAL A 119 2.22 0.82 9.88
CA VAL A 119 1.83 0.22 8.59
C VAL A 119 0.76 1.04 7.88
N MET A 120 0.99 1.35 6.61
CA MET A 120 -0.05 1.76 5.68
C MET A 120 -0.45 0.55 4.82
N PHE A 121 -1.71 0.12 4.89
CA PHE A 121 -2.18 -0.97 4.02
C PHE A 121 -2.80 -0.44 2.74
N VAL A 122 -2.48 -1.08 1.63
CA VAL A 122 -3.07 -0.82 0.30
C VAL A 122 -4.11 -1.89 0.00
N LEU A 123 -5.36 -1.47 -0.16
CA LEU A 123 -6.51 -2.38 -0.29
C LEU A 123 -6.68 -2.91 -1.72
N LEU A 124 -6.57 -2.02 -2.70
CA LEU A 124 -6.76 -2.30 -4.12
C LEU A 124 -5.55 -1.80 -4.92
N ASP A 125 -5.27 -2.41 -6.07
CA ASP A 125 -4.11 -2.14 -6.91
C ASP A 125 -4.40 -2.41 -8.38
N ALA A 126 -4.05 -1.46 -9.25
CA ALA A 126 -4.26 -1.51 -10.69
C ALA A 126 -2.97 -1.76 -11.50
N CYS A 127 -1.85 -2.06 -10.84
CA CYS A 127 -0.55 -2.25 -11.50
C CYS A 127 -0.27 -3.72 -11.91
N TRP A 128 0.50 -3.87 -12.99
CA TRP A 128 1.04 -5.12 -13.54
C TRP A 128 0.00 -6.11 -14.06
N ASP A 129 0.11 -7.41 -13.75
CA ASP A 129 -0.72 -8.43 -14.41
C ASP A 129 -2.20 -8.34 -13.98
N PRO A 130 -3.14 -8.10 -14.91
CA PRO A 130 -4.56 -7.99 -14.58
C PRO A 130 -5.27 -9.32 -14.29
N SER A 131 -4.55 -10.46 -14.30
CA SER A 131 -5.13 -11.80 -14.19
C SER A 131 -4.59 -12.55 -12.96
N PRO A 132 -4.89 -12.10 -11.73
CA PRO A 132 -4.47 -12.76 -10.50
C PRO A 132 -5.08 -14.16 -10.37
N VAL A 133 -4.32 -15.08 -9.79
CA VAL A 133 -4.75 -16.46 -9.49
C VAL A 133 -4.19 -16.90 -8.15
N LEU A 134 -5.03 -17.53 -7.31
CA LEU A 134 -4.60 -18.14 -6.05
C LEU A 134 -3.75 -19.39 -6.29
N GLY A 135 -3.05 -19.82 -5.24
CA GLY A 135 -2.15 -20.98 -5.24
C GLY A 135 -0.70 -20.60 -5.46
N THR A 136 0.14 -21.56 -5.85
CA THR A 136 1.56 -21.32 -6.11
C THR A 136 1.72 -20.24 -7.20
N GLN A 137 2.44 -19.17 -6.87
CA GLN A 137 2.68 -18.07 -7.78
C GLN A 137 3.79 -18.42 -8.79
N ARG A 138 3.81 -17.70 -9.92
CA ARG A 138 4.81 -17.92 -10.98
C ARG A 138 6.19 -17.52 -10.48
N GLU A 139 7.22 -18.22 -10.95
CA GLU A 139 8.59 -17.75 -10.73
C GLU A 139 8.86 -16.45 -11.50
N PRO A 140 9.75 -15.58 -10.97
CA PRO A 140 10.11 -14.34 -11.65
C PRO A 140 10.69 -14.62 -13.04
N LYS A 141 10.26 -13.87 -14.05
CA LYS A 141 10.93 -13.88 -15.36
C LYS A 141 12.28 -13.20 -15.18
N PRO A 142 13.42 -13.86 -15.43
CA PRO A 142 14.73 -13.29 -15.15
C PRO A 142 14.90 -11.90 -15.77
N HIS A 143 15.42 -10.97 -14.97
CA HIS A 143 15.79 -9.61 -15.37
C HIS A 143 14.62 -8.71 -15.79
N LEU A 144 13.40 -9.06 -15.39
CA LEU A 144 12.18 -8.34 -15.74
C LEU A 144 11.50 -7.77 -14.50
N HIS A 145 11.40 -6.44 -14.48
CA HIS A 145 10.80 -5.67 -13.40
C HIS A 145 9.34 -6.09 -13.12
N ASN A 146 9.02 -6.42 -11.86
CA ASN A 146 7.68 -6.80 -11.38
C ASN A 146 6.97 -7.86 -12.25
N SER A 147 7.75 -8.80 -12.79
CA SER A 147 7.24 -9.77 -13.77
C SER A 147 6.10 -10.68 -13.30
N GLY A 148 5.87 -10.79 -12.00
CA GLY A 148 4.79 -11.59 -11.42
C GLY A 148 3.85 -10.82 -10.47
N TRP A 149 3.98 -9.49 -10.37
CA TRP A 149 3.04 -8.67 -9.60
C TRP A 149 1.65 -8.68 -10.26
N VAL A 150 0.59 -8.61 -9.45
CA VAL A 150 -0.80 -8.76 -9.90
C VAL A 150 -1.72 -7.68 -9.34
N GLN A 151 -2.80 -7.40 -10.08
CA GLN A 151 -3.84 -6.43 -9.72
C GLN A 151 -4.83 -6.99 -8.69
N SER A 152 -5.37 -6.11 -7.85
CA SER A 152 -6.44 -6.37 -6.89
C SER A 152 -7.53 -5.28 -7.02
N PRO A 153 -8.71 -5.56 -7.58
CA PRO A 153 -9.12 -6.85 -8.13
C PRO A 153 -8.49 -7.09 -9.51
N GLY A 154 -8.55 -8.34 -9.97
CA GLY A 154 -8.28 -8.67 -11.37
C GLY A 154 -9.30 -8.05 -12.35
N LYS A 155 -8.94 -8.03 -13.64
CA LYS A 155 -9.76 -7.42 -14.71
C LYS A 155 -11.20 -7.89 -14.74
N THR A 156 -11.48 -9.14 -14.39
CA THR A 156 -12.84 -9.70 -14.48
C THR A 156 -13.83 -9.01 -13.54
N ILE A 157 -13.38 -8.57 -12.37
CA ILE A 157 -14.21 -7.75 -11.47
C ILE A 157 -14.03 -6.28 -11.83
N LEU A 158 -12.79 -5.83 -12.08
CA LEU A 158 -12.54 -4.41 -12.38
C LEU A 158 -13.38 -3.92 -13.56
N SER A 159 -13.44 -4.66 -14.67
CA SER A 159 -14.14 -4.23 -15.89
C SER A 159 -15.67 -4.31 -15.81
N ASP A 160 -16.24 -4.93 -14.76
CA ASP A 160 -17.67 -5.15 -14.61
C ASP A 160 -18.22 -4.48 -13.33
N PRO A 161 -18.89 -3.31 -13.44
CA PRO A 161 -19.36 -2.56 -12.28
C PRO A 161 -20.46 -3.28 -11.50
N THR A 162 -21.13 -4.28 -12.09
CA THR A 162 -22.13 -5.11 -11.41
C THR A 162 -21.50 -6.08 -10.41
N ARG A 163 -20.20 -6.37 -10.56
CA ARG A 163 -19.43 -7.26 -9.69
C ARG A 163 -18.62 -6.52 -8.63
N HIS A 164 -18.50 -5.21 -8.71
CA HIS A 164 -17.73 -4.43 -7.73
C HIS A 164 -18.19 -4.68 -6.29
N ASP A 165 -19.50 -4.85 -6.06
CA ASP A 165 -20.04 -5.07 -4.72
C ASP A 165 -19.57 -6.39 -4.08
N GLU A 166 -19.00 -7.33 -4.85
CA GLU A 166 -18.30 -8.52 -4.33
C GLU A 166 -17.12 -8.13 -3.42
N LEU A 167 -16.52 -6.96 -3.64
CA LEU A 167 -15.37 -6.46 -2.87
C LEU A 167 -15.77 -5.77 -1.56
N LYS A 168 -17.06 -5.49 -1.36
CA LYS A 168 -17.54 -4.77 -0.16
C LYS A 168 -17.16 -5.51 1.12
N ALA A 169 -17.38 -6.82 1.16
CA ALA A 169 -17.06 -7.63 2.34
C ALA A 169 -15.56 -7.63 2.66
N TYR A 170 -14.70 -7.62 1.64
CA TYR A 170 -13.24 -7.52 1.81
C TYR A 170 -12.84 -6.16 2.39
N VAL A 171 -13.23 -5.06 1.74
CA VAL A 171 -12.86 -3.70 2.18
C VAL A 171 -13.37 -3.42 3.59
N GLN A 172 -14.66 -3.69 3.85
CA GLN A 172 -15.23 -3.44 5.17
C GLN A 172 -14.73 -4.41 6.22
N GLY A 173 -14.58 -5.69 5.87
CA GLY A 173 -14.16 -6.73 6.80
C GLY A 173 -12.76 -6.48 7.34
N VAL A 174 -11.81 -6.16 6.46
CA VAL A 174 -10.44 -5.81 6.84
C VAL A 174 -10.42 -4.55 7.71
N ILE A 175 -11.04 -3.47 7.25
CA ILE A 175 -11.01 -2.20 7.99
C ILE A 175 -11.73 -2.32 9.34
N THR A 176 -12.88 -3.00 9.40
CA THR A 176 -13.65 -3.17 10.65
C THR A 176 -12.87 -3.98 11.68
N HIS A 177 -12.15 -5.02 11.24
CA HIS A 177 -11.34 -5.85 12.13
C HIS A 177 -10.23 -5.03 12.82
N PHE A 178 -9.61 -4.10 12.09
CA PHE A 178 -8.50 -3.29 12.58
C PHE A 178 -8.85 -1.81 12.83
N GLN A 179 -10.14 -1.46 12.92
CA GLN A 179 -10.61 -0.07 12.89
C GLN A 179 -10.01 0.84 13.97
N GLY A 180 -9.56 0.28 15.10
CA GLY A 180 -8.93 1.01 16.21
C GLY A 180 -7.44 0.68 16.44
N ASP A 181 -6.84 -0.12 15.55
CA ASP A 181 -5.48 -0.60 15.71
C ASP A 181 -4.44 0.49 15.48
N GLN A 182 -3.68 0.83 16.53
CA GLN A 182 -2.69 1.91 16.48
C GLN A 182 -1.41 1.53 15.72
N ARG A 183 -1.23 0.25 15.36
CA ARG A 183 -0.11 -0.21 14.51
C ARG A 183 -0.31 0.20 13.05
N ILE A 184 -1.55 0.54 12.66
CA ILE A 184 -1.90 0.99 11.32
C ILE A 184 -1.92 2.53 11.30
N TYR A 185 -1.14 3.11 10.40
CA TYR A 185 -1.01 4.57 10.27
C TYR A 185 -1.95 5.16 9.22
N ALA A 186 -2.33 4.39 8.19
CA ALA A 186 -3.25 4.84 7.15
C ALA A 186 -3.83 3.67 6.34
N TRP A 187 -4.94 3.92 5.66
CA TRP A 187 -5.50 3.02 4.67
C TRP A 187 -5.43 3.68 3.28
N ASP A 188 -4.67 3.07 2.37
CA ASP A 188 -4.62 3.45 0.96
C ASP A 188 -5.65 2.64 0.18
N MET A 189 -6.64 3.33 -0.37
CA MET A 189 -7.84 2.73 -0.93
C MET A 189 -7.58 2.02 -2.25
N PHE A 190 -6.75 2.60 -3.12
CA PHE A 190 -6.55 2.08 -4.46
C PHE A 190 -5.28 2.66 -5.09
N ASN A 191 -4.29 1.80 -5.30
CA ASN A 191 -3.04 2.14 -5.96
C ASN A 191 -3.24 2.35 -7.47
N GLU A 192 -2.82 3.51 -7.96
CA GLU A 192 -2.80 3.95 -9.36
C GLU A 192 -3.98 3.45 -10.21
N PRO A 193 -5.24 3.80 -9.85
CA PRO A 193 -6.44 3.08 -10.29
C PRO A 193 -6.60 2.98 -11.82
N ASP A 194 -6.09 3.96 -12.54
CA ASP A 194 -6.17 4.11 -13.99
C ASP A 194 -4.85 3.82 -14.72
N ASN A 195 -3.95 3.07 -14.09
CA ASN A 195 -2.71 2.63 -14.72
C ASN A 195 -2.99 1.63 -15.85
N ARG A 196 -2.54 1.96 -17.08
CA ARG A 196 -2.68 1.13 -18.29
C ARG A 196 -1.50 0.16 -18.49
N ASN A 197 -0.61 0.08 -17.50
CA ASN A 197 0.57 -0.77 -17.42
C ASN A 197 1.60 -0.62 -18.55
N ILE A 198 1.52 0.45 -19.35
CA ILE A 198 2.36 0.63 -20.53
C ILE A 198 3.86 0.61 -20.18
N PRO A 199 4.70 -0.17 -20.89
CA PRO A 199 4.37 -1.02 -22.06
C PRO A 199 3.98 -2.47 -21.70
N ALA A 200 4.00 -2.84 -20.42
CA ALA A 200 3.62 -4.16 -19.93
C ALA A 200 2.10 -4.40 -20.02
N TYR A 201 1.68 -5.63 -20.28
CA TYR A 201 0.27 -6.08 -20.19
C TYR A 201 -0.79 -5.27 -20.98
N VAL A 202 -0.40 -4.37 -21.89
CA VAL A 202 -1.33 -3.46 -22.61
C VAL A 202 -2.46 -4.22 -23.31
N GLU A 203 -2.15 -5.37 -23.92
CA GLU A 203 -3.13 -6.23 -24.61
C GLU A 203 -4.12 -6.94 -23.68
N HIS A 204 -3.87 -6.91 -22.37
CA HIS A 204 -4.67 -7.58 -21.34
C HIS A 204 -5.47 -6.61 -20.48
N GLU A 205 -5.21 -5.31 -20.59
CA GLU A 205 -5.92 -4.25 -19.88
C GLU A 205 -7.31 -4.01 -20.46
N PRO A 206 -8.34 -3.84 -19.63
CA PRO A 206 -9.66 -3.48 -20.12
C PRO A 206 -9.68 -2.05 -20.68
N ASP A 207 -10.33 -1.85 -21.83
CA ASP A 207 -10.42 -0.54 -22.48
C ASP A 207 -11.08 0.52 -21.61
N ASN A 208 -12.07 0.12 -20.81
CA ASN A 208 -12.82 0.97 -19.89
C ASN A 208 -12.20 1.11 -18.49
N LYS A 209 -10.92 0.73 -18.30
CA LYS A 209 -10.26 0.66 -16.98
C LYS A 209 -10.48 1.91 -16.12
N GLU A 210 -10.16 3.09 -16.63
CA GLU A 210 -10.25 4.36 -15.87
C GLU A 210 -11.67 4.60 -15.33
N ALA A 211 -12.69 4.48 -16.18
CA ALA A 211 -14.08 4.69 -15.78
C ALA A 211 -14.55 3.67 -14.73
N MET A 212 -14.11 2.41 -14.85
CA MET A 212 -14.50 1.37 -13.90
C MET A 212 -13.72 1.47 -12.60
N ALA A 213 -12.43 1.78 -12.65
CA ALA A 213 -11.61 2.02 -11.48
C ALA A 213 -12.13 3.23 -10.69
N PHE A 214 -12.55 4.31 -11.37
CA PHE A 214 -13.19 5.43 -10.70
C PHE A 214 -14.52 5.05 -10.03
N THR A 215 -15.33 4.22 -10.69
CA THR A 215 -16.58 3.70 -10.09
C THR A 215 -16.29 2.88 -8.83
N LEU A 216 -15.28 2.00 -8.89
CA LEU A 216 -14.86 1.18 -7.75
C LEU A 216 -14.25 2.01 -6.62
N LEU A 217 -13.43 3.01 -6.93
CA LEU A 217 -12.81 3.89 -5.94
C LEU A 217 -13.87 4.60 -5.07
N LYS A 218 -14.93 5.13 -5.69
CA LYS A 218 -16.05 5.76 -4.96
C LYS A 218 -16.71 4.79 -3.98
N LYS A 219 -16.89 3.54 -4.42
CA LYS A 219 -17.43 2.48 -3.57
C LYS A 219 -16.47 2.14 -2.42
N ALA A 220 -15.18 2.00 -2.70
CA ALA A 220 -14.16 1.67 -1.70
C ALA A 220 -14.10 2.71 -0.57
N PHE A 221 -14.07 4.01 -0.91
CA PHE A 221 -14.15 5.09 0.08
C PHE A 221 -15.45 5.03 0.89
N ALA A 222 -16.61 4.85 0.25
CA ALA A 222 -17.89 4.75 0.96
C ALA A 222 -17.90 3.57 1.96
N TRP A 223 -17.43 2.39 1.52
CA TRP A 223 -17.34 1.20 2.37
C TRP A 223 -16.37 1.37 3.53
N ALA A 224 -15.21 1.99 3.28
CA ALA A 224 -14.24 2.28 4.32
C ALA A 224 -14.79 3.27 5.37
N ARG A 225 -15.55 4.30 4.95
CA ARG A 225 -16.22 5.22 5.88
C ARG A 225 -17.31 4.54 6.70
N GLU A 226 -18.06 3.61 6.12
CA GLU A 226 -19.03 2.77 6.82
C GLU A 226 -18.37 1.84 7.88
N ALA A 227 -17.08 1.54 7.73
CA ALA A 227 -16.31 0.73 8.68
C ALA A 227 -15.70 1.53 9.85
N HIS A 228 -15.88 2.86 9.87
CA HIS A 228 -15.47 3.75 10.97
C HIS A 228 -14.02 3.62 11.49
N PRO A 229 -12.99 3.59 10.61
CA PRO A 229 -11.60 3.55 11.05
C PRO A 229 -11.18 4.80 11.81
N THR A 230 -10.30 4.63 12.80
CA THR A 230 -9.60 5.72 13.50
C THR A 230 -8.34 6.19 12.75
N GLN A 231 -7.96 5.51 11.67
CA GLN A 231 -6.85 5.88 10.79
C GLN A 231 -7.35 6.66 9.56
N PRO A 232 -6.52 7.54 8.96
CA PRO A 232 -6.89 8.28 7.77
C PRO A 232 -7.05 7.38 6.55
N LEU A 233 -8.01 7.71 5.69
CA LEU A 233 -8.15 7.16 4.34
C LEU A 233 -7.40 8.02 3.33
N THR A 234 -6.80 7.39 2.31
CA THR A 234 -6.13 8.10 1.22
C THR A 234 -6.17 7.34 -0.09
N ALA A 235 -5.91 8.04 -1.20
CA ALA A 235 -5.63 7.47 -2.52
C ALA A 235 -4.72 8.43 -3.29
N GLY A 236 -3.62 7.90 -3.84
CA GLY A 236 -2.53 8.72 -4.37
C GLY A 236 -2.72 9.18 -5.82
N VAL A 237 -2.56 10.48 -6.07
CA VAL A 237 -2.40 11.01 -7.44
C VAL A 237 -1.00 10.72 -7.96
N TRP A 238 -0.88 10.23 -9.20
CA TRP A 238 0.41 9.74 -9.73
C TRP A 238 0.78 10.32 -11.11
N LYS A 239 -0.21 10.72 -11.92
CA LYS A 239 -0.01 11.37 -13.23
C LYS A 239 -0.92 12.60 -13.39
N GLY A 240 -0.69 13.38 -14.45
CA GLY A 240 -1.50 14.55 -14.78
C GLY A 240 -0.91 15.87 -14.28
N ASP A 241 -1.71 16.93 -14.39
CA ASP A 241 -1.40 18.28 -13.92
C ASP A 241 -2.37 18.68 -12.80
N TRP A 242 -1.84 18.85 -11.60
CA TRP A 242 -2.63 19.11 -10.39
C TRP A 242 -2.69 20.61 -10.03
N SER A 243 -2.24 21.49 -10.95
CA SER A 243 -2.12 22.93 -10.68
C SER A 243 -3.44 23.66 -10.46
N SER A 244 -4.55 23.16 -11.01
CA SER A 244 -5.87 23.77 -10.83
C SER A 244 -7.00 22.74 -10.93
N ASN A 245 -8.21 23.09 -10.48
CA ASN A 245 -9.36 22.19 -10.64
C ASN A 245 -9.74 21.97 -12.12
N ASP A 246 -9.38 22.90 -13.01
CA ASP A 246 -9.69 22.82 -14.44
C ASP A 246 -8.80 21.82 -15.19
N THR A 247 -7.68 21.40 -14.58
CA THR A 247 -6.73 20.44 -15.16
C THR A 247 -6.84 19.03 -14.57
N LEU A 248 -7.54 18.88 -13.44
CA LEU A 248 -7.73 17.58 -12.79
C LEU A 248 -8.70 16.71 -13.59
N SER A 249 -8.39 15.42 -13.69
CA SER A 249 -9.39 14.43 -14.05
C SER A 249 -10.42 14.28 -12.93
N GLU A 250 -11.61 13.76 -13.23
CA GLU A 250 -12.62 13.45 -12.19
C GLU A 250 -12.08 12.48 -11.14
N LEU A 251 -11.22 11.54 -11.56
CA LEU A 251 -10.56 10.57 -10.70
C LEU A 251 -9.58 11.27 -9.73
N ASP A 252 -8.67 12.10 -10.25
CA ASP A 252 -7.68 12.81 -9.43
C ASP A 252 -8.37 13.79 -8.46
N GLN A 253 -9.38 14.51 -8.93
CA GLN A 253 -10.17 15.40 -8.07
C GLN A 253 -10.82 14.60 -6.94
N TYR A 254 -11.44 13.45 -7.24
CA TYR A 254 -12.06 12.62 -6.22
C TYR A 254 -11.05 12.10 -5.19
N MET A 255 -9.89 11.59 -5.63
CA MET A 255 -8.81 11.13 -4.75
C MET A 255 -8.36 12.25 -3.79
N LEU A 256 -8.13 13.46 -4.31
CA LEU A 256 -7.67 14.59 -3.50
C LEU A 256 -8.75 15.12 -2.55
N GLU A 257 -10.02 15.13 -2.98
CA GLU A 257 -11.13 15.67 -2.19
C GLU A 257 -11.67 14.70 -1.13
N HIS A 258 -11.45 13.38 -1.26
CA HIS A 258 -11.99 12.38 -0.32
C HIS A 258 -10.94 11.78 0.63
N SER A 259 -9.66 12.06 0.38
CA SER A 259 -8.56 11.64 1.26
C SER A 259 -8.45 12.51 2.51
N ASP A 260 -8.23 11.90 3.66
CA ASP A 260 -7.98 12.59 4.93
C ASP A 260 -6.60 13.24 4.97
N VAL A 261 -5.62 12.55 4.37
CA VAL A 261 -4.25 13.02 4.13
C VAL A 261 -3.92 12.90 2.65
N ILE A 262 -3.14 13.83 2.11
CA ILE A 262 -2.82 13.86 0.68
C ILE A 262 -1.68 12.89 0.40
N THR A 263 -1.89 11.98 -0.53
CA THR A 263 -0.84 11.09 -1.04
C THR A 263 -0.60 11.33 -2.51
N PHE A 264 0.63 11.10 -2.95
CA PHE A 264 1.02 11.24 -4.34
C PHE A 264 2.23 10.38 -4.67
N HIS A 265 2.45 10.10 -5.96
CA HIS A 265 3.65 9.42 -6.45
C HIS A 265 4.54 10.40 -7.22
N SER A 266 5.85 10.25 -7.07
CA SER A 266 6.83 10.98 -7.88
C SER A 266 8.11 10.18 -8.09
N TYR A 267 8.20 9.55 -9.24
CA TYR A 267 9.43 8.93 -9.76
C TYR A 267 10.27 9.91 -10.59
N ALA A 268 10.00 11.22 -10.50
CA ALA A 268 10.70 12.25 -11.24
C ALA A 268 11.86 12.86 -10.43
N ASN A 269 12.73 13.62 -11.09
CA ASN A 269 13.80 14.37 -10.42
C ASN A 269 13.25 15.42 -9.45
N LEU A 270 14.15 16.08 -8.70
CA LEU A 270 13.79 17.06 -7.68
C LEU A 270 13.00 18.26 -8.23
N GLU A 271 13.29 18.73 -9.44
CA GLU A 271 12.59 19.88 -10.03
C GLU A 271 11.11 19.58 -10.23
N GLU A 272 10.80 18.46 -10.88
CA GLU A 272 9.41 18.03 -11.12
C GLU A 272 8.71 17.62 -9.82
N THR A 273 9.43 16.99 -8.89
CA THR A 273 8.89 16.65 -7.58
C THR A 273 8.49 17.91 -6.79
N ARG A 274 9.30 18.97 -6.82
CA ARG A 274 8.95 20.27 -6.21
C ARG A 274 7.69 20.86 -6.84
N LYS A 275 7.55 20.80 -8.16
CA LYS A 275 6.33 21.29 -8.86
C LYS A 275 5.09 20.55 -8.36
N ARG A 276 5.13 19.23 -8.29
CA ARG A 276 4.04 18.40 -7.77
C ARG A 276 3.66 18.75 -6.33
N VAL A 277 4.64 18.89 -5.44
CA VAL A 277 4.41 19.29 -4.05
C VAL A 277 3.75 20.67 -3.96
N GLU A 278 4.22 21.67 -4.72
CA GLU A 278 3.62 23.01 -4.72
C GLU A 278 2.17 23.01 -5.19
N GLN A 279 1.83 22.20 -6.20
CA GLN A 279 0.45 22.05 -6.67
C GLN A 279 -0.47 21.49 -5.58
N LEU A 280 0.03 20.56 -4.76
CA LEU A 280 -0.74 19.89 -3.71
C LEU A 280 -0.86 20.69 -2.40
N LYS A 281 0.00 21.70 -2.15
CA LYS A 281 -0.09 22.54 -0.95
C LYS A 281 -1.44 23.23 -0.76
N ARG A 282 -2.18 23.46 -1.85
CA ARG A 282 -3.51 24.09 -1.82
C ARG A 282 -4.56 23.34 -1.00
N TYR A 283 -4.37 22.05 -0.74
CA TYR A 283 -5.29 21.23 0.06
C TYR A 283 -5.10 21.42 1.58
N ASN A 284 -4.03 22.06 2.03
CA ASN A 284 -3.73 22.36 3.44
C ASN A 284 -3.72 21.15 4.38
N ARG A 285 -3.56 19.94 3.84
CA ARG A 285 -3.49 18.68 4.57
C ARG A 285 -2.03 18.16 4.60
N PRO A 286 -1.67 17.30 5.57
CA PRO A 286 -0.40 16.59 5.54
C PRO A 286 -0.23 15.82 4.24
N MET A 287 1.01 15.67 3.80
CA MET A 287 1.35 15.09 2.51
C MET A 287 2.33 13.93 2.67
N LEU A 288 2.09 12.83 1.97
CA LEU A 288 3.02 11.70 1.88
C LEU A 288 3.29 11.39 0.40
N CYS A 289 4.56 11.28 0.02
CA CYS A 289 4.95 10.66 -1.24
C CYS A 289 4.96 9.14 -1.02
N THR A 290 3.89 8.45 -1.44
CA THR A 290 3.69 7.01 -1.18
C THR A 290 4.45 6.10 -2.14
N GLU A 291 4.97 6.67 -3.23
CA GLU A 291 5.93 6.01 -4.11
C GLU A 291 6.93 7.03 -4.69
N TYR A 292 8.21 6.81 -4.39
CA TYR A 292 9.34 7.36 -5.11
C TYR A 292 10.42 6.28 -5.19
N MET A 293 11.17 6.16 -6.25
CA MET A 293 12.59 6.51 -6.30
C MET A 293 13.01 5.73 -7.53
N ALA A 294 13.51 6.41 -8.54
CA ALA A 294 13.87 5.82 -9.81
C ALA A 294 15.22 6.40 -10.17
N ARG A 295 16.32 5.76 -9.70
CA ARG A 295 17.67 6.35 -9.83
C ARG A 295 18.00 6.86 -11.24
N PRO A 296 17.68 6.13 -12.33
CA PRO A 296 17.95 6.59 -13.70
C PRO A 296 17.22 7.87 -14.14
N THR A 297 16.13 8.26 -13.45
CA THR A 297 15.38 9.49 -13.76
C THR A 297 15.87 10.69 -12.93
N GLY A 298 16.90 10.51 -12.10
CA GLY A 298 17.39 11.52 -11.15
C GLY A 298 16.56 11.61 -9.85
N SER A 299 15.61 10.69 -9.66
CA SER A 299 14.90 10.50 -8.40
C SER A 299 15.73 9.57 -7.50
N THR A 300 16.58 10.13 -6.64
CA THR A 300 17.49 9.39 -5.73
C THR A 300 17.22 9.78 -4.28
N PHE A 301 17.72 9.01 -3.32
CA PHE A 301 17.64 9.41 -1.91
C PHE A 301 18.36 10.74 -1.66
N GLU A 302 19.53 10.95 -2.26
CA GLU A 302 20.30 12.20 -2.17
C GLU A 302 19.53 13.41 -2.67
N SER A 303 18.83 13.29 -3.80
CA SER A 303 18.13 14.42 -4.41
C SER A 303 16.77 14.70 -3.76
N ILE A 304 16.03 13.66 -3.37
CA ILE A 304 14.63 13.77 -2.98
C ILE A 304 14.41 13.78 -1.46
N LEU A 305 15.06 12.87 -0.72
CA LEU A 305 14.72 12.64 0.69
C LEU A 305 15.02 13.86 1.60
N PRO A 306 16.14 14.60 1.44
CA PRO A 306 16.37 15.84 2.19
C PRO A 306 15.27 16.89 1.98
N TYR A 307 14.75 17.00 0.75
CA TYR A 307 13.66 17.94 0.44
C TYR A 307 12.36 17.52 1.13
N PHE A 308 12.01 16.24 1.09
CA PHE A 308 10.83 15.74 1.81
C PHE A 308 10.96 15.97 3.32
N LYS A 309 12.14 15.77 3.91
CA LYS A 309 12.40 16.13 5.31
C LYS A 309 12.16 17.62 5.58
N GLU A 310 12.75 18.49 4.76
CA GLU A 310 12.62 19.94 4.88
C GLU A 310 11.16 20.41 4.82
N GLN A 311 10.35 19.78 3.98
CA GLN A 311 8.93 20.11 3.81
C GLN A 311 7.98 19.34 4.74
N ASN A 312 8.52 18.48 5.63
CA ASN A 312 7.74 17.56 6.47
C ASN A 312 6.76 16.69 5.65
N ILE A 313 7.23 16.14 4.53
CA ILE A 313 6.48 15.24 3.65
C ILE A 313 6.92 13.82 3.97
N GLY A 314 5.97 12.93 4.26
CA GLY A 314 6.28 11.52 4.47
C GLY A 314 6.78 10.88 3.18
N ALA A 315 7.69 9.90 3.26
CA ALA A 315 8.37 9.36 2.09
C ALA A 315 8.40 7.83 2.13
N TYR A 316 7.82 7.18 1.12
CA TYR A 316 7.82 5.72 0.95
C TYR A 316 8.49 5.37 -0.37
N ASN A 317 9.70 4.83 -0.32
CA ASN A 317 10.36 4.46 -1.56
C ASN A 317 9.76 3.16 -2.14
N TRP A 318 9.71 2.98 -3.45
CA TRP A 318 9.43 1.68 -4.06
C TRP A 318 10.67 0.79 -3.91
N GLY A 319 10.47 -0.50 -3.65
CA GLY A 319 11.54 -1.47 -3.44
C GLY A 319 12.22 -1.39 -2.07
N PHE A 320 12.87 -2.46 -1.63
CA PHE A 320 13.61 -2.47 -0.36
C PHE A 320 14.76 -3.47 -0.39
N VAL A 321 14.43 -4.76 -0.47
CA VAL A 321 15.40 -5.85 -0.65
C VAL A 321 15.24 -6.43 -2.05
N ALA A 322 16.35 -6.58 -2.77
CA ALA A 322 16.36 -7.26 -4.06
C ALA A 322 15.84 -8.68 -3.90
N GLY A 323 14.72 -9.00 -4.55
CA GLY A 323 14.01 -10.27 -4.38
C GLY A 323 13.21 -10.68 -5.61
N LYS A 324 12.19 -11.51 -5.42
CA LYS A 324 11.38 -12.08 -6.51
C LYS A 324 10.66 -11.01 -7.35
N THR A 325 10.36 -9.84 -6.79
CA THR A 325 9.80 -8.69 -7.54
C THR A 325 10.77 -8.13 -8.60
N GLN A 326 12.09 -8.33 -8.43
CA GLN A 326 13.14 -7.85 -9.33
C GLN A 326 13.10 -6.34 -9.59
N THR A 327 12.81 -5.56 -8.55
CA THR A 327 12.72 -4.09 -8.60
C THR A 327 14.08 -3.39 -8.74
N ILE A 328 15.19 -4.13 -8.76
CA ILE A 328 16.50 -3.61 -9.22
C ILE A 328 16.50 -3.26 -10.71
N TYR A 329 15.69 -3.93 -11.53
CA TYR A 329 15.61 -3.69 -12.96
C TYR A 329 14.69 -2.51 -13.28
N PRO A 330 15.04 -1.64 -14.25
CA PRO A 330 14.17 -0.55 -14.69
C PRO A 330 12.94 -1.04 -15.46
N TRP A 331 11.91 -0.20 -15.53
CA TRP A 331 10.69 -0.49 -16.31
C TRP A 331 10.96 -0.75 -17.80
N ASP A 332 12.04 -0.19 -18.35
CA ASP A 332 12.43 -0.44 -19.73
C ASP A 332 12.87 -1.89 -19.99
N SER A 333 13.06 -2.72 -18.96
CA SER A 333 13.26 -4.19 -19.10
C SER A 333 12.11 -4.90 -19.83
N TRP A 334 10.94 -4.27 -19.93
CA TRP A 334 9.81 -4.76 -20.75
C TRP A 334 10.00 -4.57 -22.25
N THR A 335 10.93 -3.71 -22.67
CA THR A 335 11.24 -3.45 -24.09
C THR A 335 12.71 -3.66 -24.44
N GLN A 336 13.59 -3.66 -23.44
CA GLN A 336 15.03 -3.90 -23.54
C GLN A 336 15.40 -5.21 -22.83
N THR A 337 16.31 -5.97 -23.43
CA THR A 337 16.80 -7.22 -22.84
C THR A 337 17.98 -6.96 -21.93
N TYR A 338 17.88 -7.40 -20.68
CA TYR A 338 18.97 -7.43 -19.71
C TYR A 338 19.48 -8.88 -19.58
N THR A 339 20.80 -9.05 -19.47
CA THR A 339 21.44 -10.37 -19.29
C THR A 339 22.12 -10.54 -17.93
N ASP A 340 22.26 -9.44 -17.19
CA ASP A 340 23.01 -9.35 -15.94
C ASP A 340 22.36 -8.29 -15.02
N GLU A 341 22.87 -8.15 -13.81
CA GLU A 341 22.52 -7.07 -12.89
C GLU A 341 22.72 -5.68 -13.56
N PRO A 342 21.76 -4.75 -13.45
CA PRO A 342 21.88 -3.45 -14.11
C PRO A 342 23.01 -2.63 -13.48
N PRO A 343 23.77 -1.83 -14.27
CA PRO A 343 24.85 -0.99 -13.73
C PRO A 343 24.41 -0.02 -12.63
N LEU A 344 23.15 0.43 -12.71
CA LEU A 344 22.49 1.26 -11.71
C LEU A 344 21.16 0.59 -11.33
N TRP A 345 21.00 0.23 -10.06
CA TRP A 345 19.74 -0.34 -9.58
C TRP A 345 18.62 0.70 -9.62
N PHE A 346 17.43 0.22 -9.97
CA PHE A 346 16.27 1.07 -10.11
C PHE A 346 15.71 1.51 -8.75
N HIS A 347 15.32 0.55 -7.90
CA HIS A 347 14.60 0.83 -6.65
C HIS A 347 15.29 0.33 -5.37
N ASP A 348 15.69 -0.94 -5.33
CA ASP A 348 16.04 -1.58 -4.06
C ASP A 348 17.27 -0.97 -3.38
N ILE A 349 17.38 -1.20 -2.06
CA ILE A 349 18.41 -0.66 -1.17
C ILE A 349 19.38 -1.76 -0.75
N PHE A 350 18.85 -2.95 -0.45
CA PHE A 350 19.61 -4.07 0.08
C PHE A 350 19.64 -5.25 -0.88
N ARG A 351 20.72 -6.02 -0.81
CA ARG A 351 20.83 -7.37 -1.35
C ARG A 351 20.08 -8.34 -0.43
N VAL A 352 19.81 -9.56 -0.92
CA VAL A 352 19.12 -10.63 -0.17
C VAL A 352 19.78 -10.95 1.18
N ASP A 353 21.08 -10.76 1.31
CA ASP A 353 21.85 -10.99 2.54
C ASP A 353 21.90 -9.76 3.48
N GLY A 354 21.19 -8.68 3.15
CA GLY A 354 21.15 -7.43 3.91
C GLY A 354 22.31 -6.48 3.61
N THR A 355 23.23 -6.82 2.71
CA THR A 355 24.30 -5.90 2.30
C THR A 355 23.73 -4.74 1.48
N ALA A 356 24.17 -3.51 1.79
CA ALA A 356 23.73 -2.32 1.07
C ALA A 356 24.24 -2.33 -0.38
N TYR A 357 23.37 -1.96 -1.33
CA TYR A 357 23.76 -1.71 -2.72
C TYR A 357 24.67 -0.48 -2.82
N LEU A 358 24.22 0.65 -2.26
CA LEU A 358 25.01 1.90 -2.13
C LEU A 358 25.11 2.29 -0.66
N THR A 359 26.32 2.24 -0.12
CA THR A 359 26.58 2.52 1.30
C THR A 359 26.32 3.97 1.69
N GLU A 360 26.51 4.89 0.75
CA GLU A 360 26.29 6.33 0.88
C GLU A 360 24.80 6.67 1.04
N GLU A 361 23.90 5.94 0.37
CA GLU A 361 22.46 6.13 0.52
C GLU A 361 22.00 5.67 1.91
N VAL A 362 22.49 4.53 2.38
CA VAL A 362 22.23 4.04 3.74
C VAL A 362 22.74 5.02 4.80
N ALA A 363 23.95 5.56 4.62
CA ALA A 363 24.52 6.57 5.52
C ALA A 363 23.69 7.87 5.53
N LEU A 364 23.20 8.31 4.36
CA LEU A 364 22.33 9.47 4.24
C LEU A 364 21.00 9.26 4.95
N ILE A 365 20.32 8.12 4.71
CA ILE A 365 19.02 7.82 5.32
C ILE A 365 19.15 7.81 6.84
N ARG A 366 20.17 7.14 7.38
CA ARG A 366 20.49 7.12 8.82
C ARG A 366 20.72 8.52 9.38
N SER A 367 21.52 9.33 8.69
CA SER A 367 21.79 10.72 9.08
C SER A 367 20.51 11.57 9.11
N LEU A 368 19.63 11.42 8.11
CA LEU A 368 18.37 12.15 8.03
C LEU A 368 17.36 11.69 9.08
N THR A 369 17.30 10.41 9.40
CA THR A 369 16.35 9.85 10.38
C THR A 369 16.86 9.96 11.81
N GLY A 370 18.14 10.28 12.01
CA GLY A 370 18.76 10.34 13.33
C GLY A 370 19.13 8.95 13.87
N SER A 371 18.97 7.89 13.07
CA SER A 371 19.41 6.55 13.39
C SER A 371 20.94 6.50 13.40
N SER A 372 21.50 6.57 14.59
CA SER A 372 22.92 6.37 14.85
C SER A 372 23.08 5.02 15.52
N HIS A 373 23.53 4.02 14.77
CA HIS A 373 24.07 2.81 15.37
C HIS A 373 25.59 2.93 15.43
N GLU A 374 26.10 2.93 16.67
CA GLU A 374 27.48 2.54 17.01
C GLU A 374 27.73 1.07 16.68
#